data_AF-A0A0G2B198-F1
#
_entry.id   AF-A0A0G2B198-F1
#
_cell.length_a   1.000
_cell.length_b   1.000
_cell.length_c   1.000
_cell.angle_alpha   90.00
_cell.angle_beta   90.00
_cell.angle_gamma   90.00
#
_symmetry.space_group_name_H-M   'P 1'
#
loop_
_entity.id
_entity.type
_entity.pdbx_description
1 polymer ?
#
loop_
_entity_poly.entity_id
_entity_poly.type
_entity_poly.pdbx_seq_one_letter_code
_entity_poly.pdbx_strand_id
1 'polypeptide(L)' 'MITRGLIYGSEQQEITGEVIEAAKKAYEDALGRGETDRKAFKRSVAGALYRYFDRKLDREPMIIPIIVEV' A
#
# COMPACT_ATOMS: atom_id res chain seq x y z
N MET A 1 -3.78 4.71 6.72
CA MET A 1 -4.13 3.30 6.43
C MET A 1 -5.13 2.84 7.46
N ILE A 2 -6.17 2.12 7.05
CA ILE A 2 -7.14 1.51 7.96
C ILE A 2 -7.07 0.00 7.75
N THR A 3 -6.93 -0.77 8.82
CA THR A 3 -6.79 -2.23 8.78
C THR A 3 -7.86 -2.92 9.61
N ARG A 4 -8.32 -4.08 9.15
CA ARG A 4 -9.16 -4.99 9.93
C ARG A 4 -8.64 -6.42 9.79
N GLY A 5 -8.36 -7.09 10.92
CA GLY A 5 -7.90 -8.48 10.93
C GLY A 5 -6.51 -8.72 10.34
N LEU A 6 -5.73 -7.67 10.05
CA LEU A 6 -4.44 -7.79 9.36
C LEU A 6 -3.33 -8.27 10.32
N ILE A 7 -3.05 -7.48 11.35
CA ILE A 7 -1.98 -7.71 12.35
C ILE A 7 -2.48 -7.27 13.72
N TYR A 8 -2.06 -7.98 14.76
CA TYR A 8 -2.26 -7.64 16.17
C TYR A 8 -0.91 -7.74 16.89
N GLY A 9 -0.72 -6.94 17.95
CA GLY A 9 0.46 -7.04 18.82
C GLY A 9 1.49 -5.94 18.61
N SER A 10 2.68 -6.12 19.21
CA SER A 10 3.73 -5.10 19.33
C SER A 10 4.35 -4.68 17.99
N GLU A 11 4.37 -5.57 17.00
CA GLU A 11 4.96 -5.29 15.67
C GLU A 11 4.02 -4.48 14.76
N GLN A 12 2.78 -4.24 15.19
CA GLN A 12 1.78 -3.56 14.37
C GLN A 12 2.21 -2.16 13.94
N GLN A 13 2.87 -1.41 14.82
CA GLN A 13 3.26 -0.03 14.55
C GLN A 13 4.35 0.04 13.47
N GLU A 14 5.36 -0.82 13.59
CA GLU A 14 6.45 -0.93 12.62
C GLU A 14 5.93 -1.34 11.25
N ILE A 15 5.16 -2.44 11.18
CA ILE A 15 4.60 -2.91 9.91
C ILE A 15 3.68 -1.86 9.29
N THR A 16 2.88 -1.16 10.09
CA THR A 16 2.03 -0.07 9.58
C THR A 16 2.87 1.06 8.96
N GLY A 17 3.98 1.42 9.59
CA GLY A 17 4.92 2.41 9.05
C GLY A 17 5.54 1.95 7.73
N GLU A 18 6.05 0.73 7.67
CA GLU A 18 6.62 0.14 6.45
C GLU A 18 5.60 0.11 5.30
N VAL A 19 4.34 -0.25 5.57
CA VAL A 19 3.26 -0.29 4.57
C VAL A 19 2.92 1.12 4.06
N ILE A 20 2.86 2.11 4.94
CA ILE A 20 2.60 3.51 4.55
C ILE A 20 3.71 4.01 3.62
N GLU A 21 4.98 3.77 3.97
CA GLU A 21 6.11 4.19 3.14
C GLU A 21 6.15 3.46 1.80
N ALA A 22 5.86 2.14 1.78
CA ALA A 22 5.76 1.38 0.53
C ALA A 22 4.65 1.91 -0.39
N ALA A 23 3.48 2.26 0.16
CA ALA A 23 2.39 2.86 -0.60
C ALA A 23 2.76 4.25 -1.13
N LYS A 24 3.35 5.10 -0.28
CA LYS A 24 3.78 6.45 -0.64
C LYS A 24 4.80 6.42 -1.77
N LYS A 25 5.85 5.62 -1.63
CA LYS A 25 6.87 5.47 -2.66
C LYS A 25 6.29 4.98 -3.97
N ALA A 26 5.41 3.97 -3.95
CA ALA A 26 4.80 3.46 -5.17
C ALA A 26 3.92 4.51 -5.89
N TYR A 27 3.25 5.36 -5.12
CA TYR A 27 2.49 6.49 -5.66
C TYR A 27 3.40 7.57 -6.24
N GLU A 28 4.42 8.01 -5.50
CA GLU A 28 5.39 9.02 -5.92
C GLU A 28 6.18 8.57 -7.15
N ASP A 29 6.58 7.29 -7.22
CA ASP A 29 7.25 6.71 -8.37
C ASP A 29 6.34 6.71 -9.62
N ALA A 30 5.05 6.40 -9.46
CA ALA A 30 4.10 6.48 -10.56
C ALA A 30 3.89 7.93 -11.02
N LEU A 31 3.77 8.85 -10.07
CA LEU A 31 3.61 10.28 -10.35
C LEU A 31 4.84 10.85 -11.05
N GLY A 32 6.05 10.51 -10.59
CA GLY A 32 7.31 10.93 -11.18
C GLY A 32 7.54 10.41 -12.60
N ARG A 33 6.89 9.30 -12.99
CA ARG A 33 6.85 8.81 -14.38
C ARG A 33 5.83 9.55 -15.26
N GLY A 34 5.12 10.53 -14.73
CA GLY A 34 4.09 11.29 -15.46
C GLY A 34 2.75 10.57 -15.55
N GLU A 35 2.49 9.58 -14.69
CA GLU A 35 1.17 8.95 -14.62
C GLU A 35 0.10 9.98 -14.23
N THR A 36 -1.08 9.88 -14.84
CA THR A 36 -2.22 10.77 -14.58
C THR A 36 -3.52 10.01 -14.34
N ASP A 37 -3.57 8.71 -14.67
CA ASP A 37 -4.74 7.86 -14.45
C ASP A 37 -4.81 7.37 -13.00
N ARG A 38 -5.93 7.68 -12.33
CA ARG A 38 -6.24 7.19 -10.98
C ARG A 38 -6.22 5.67 -10.88
N LYS A 39 -6.68 4.95 -11.91
CA LYS A 39 -6.63 3.48 -11.88
C LYS A 39 -5.19 2.98 -11.92
N ALA A 40 -4.30 3.65 -12.65
CA ALA A 40 -2.88 3.30 -12.67
C ALA A 40 -2.20 3.57 -11.31
N PHE A 41 -2.52 4.68 -10.63
CA PHE A 41 -2.05 4.92 -9.26
C PHE A 41 -2.52 3.84 -8.29
N LYS A 42 -3.82 3.52 -8.28
CA LYS A 42 -4.38 2.48 -7.41
C LYS A 42 -3.72 1.12 -7.64
N ARG A 43 -3.50 0.75 -8.92
CA ARG A 43 -2.81 -0.50 -9.29
C ARG A 43 -1.35 -0.51 -8.82
N SER A 44 -0.63 0.60 -8.98
CA SER A 44 0.77 0.72 -8.55
C SER A 44 0.90 0.52 -7.04
N VAL A 45 0.05 1.20 -6.26
CA VAL A 45 0.00 1.05 -4.80
C VAL A 45 -0.40 -0.38 -4.41
N ALA A 46 -1.49 -0.91 -4.95
CA ALA A 46 -1.95 -2.26 -4.62
C ALA A 46 -0.88 -3.33 -4.90
N GLY A 47 -0.20 -3.25 -6.05
CA GLY A 47 0.86 -4.19 -6.41
C GLY A 47 2.09 -4.08 -5.49
N ALA A 48 2.45 -2.88 -5.06
CA ALA A 48 3.53 -2.69 -4.10
C ALA A 48 3.19 -3.29 -2.73
N LEU A 49 1.97 -3.05 -2.25
CA LEU A 49 1.50 -3.59 -0.98
C LEU A 49 1.35 -5.10 -1.00
N TYR A 50 0.83 -5.68 -2.09
CA TYR A 50 0.77 -7.14 -2.26
C TYR A 50 2.16 -7.77 -2.13
N ARG A 51 3.17 -7.26 -2.87
CA ARG A 51 4.56 -7.74 -2.76
C ARG A 51 5.19 -7.54 -1.38
N TYR A 52 4.77 -6.51 -0.66
CA TYR A 52 5.24 -6.30 0.71
C TYR A 52 4.67 -7.36 1.65
N PHE A 53 3.35 -7.57 1.63
CA PHE A 53 2.68 -8.51 2.53
C PHE A 53 3.06 -9.96 2.25
N ASP A 54 3.14 -10.34 0.97
CA ASP A 54 3.63 -11.65 0.53
C ASP A 54 5.03 -11.93 1.11
N ARG A 55 6.00 -11.03 0.89
CA ARG A 55 7.39 -11.26 1.31
C ARG A 55 7.63 -11.12 2.82
N LYS A 56 6.96 -10.17 3.48
CA LYS A 56 7.23 -9.86 4.91
C LYS A 56 6.41 -10.73 5.84
N LEU A 57 5.16 -11.04 5.47
CA LEU A 57 4.19 -11.66 6.37
C LEU A 57 3.67 -13.01 5.88
N ASP A 58 4.01 -13.44 4.66
CA ASP A 58 3.46 -14.64 4.02
C ASP A 58 1.92 -14.62 3.99
N ARG A 59 1.36 -13.45 3.63
CA ARG A 59 -0.08 -13.18 3.65
C ARG A 59 -0.54 -12.41 2.42
N GLU A 60 -1.76 -12.72 2.00
CA GLU A 60 -2.45 -12.07 0.88
C GLU A 60 -3.71 -11.31 1.34
N PRO A 61 -3.57 -10.19 2.05
CA PRO A 61 -4.74 -9.45 2.51
C PRO A 61 -5.46 -8.75 1.36
N MET A 62 -6.77 -8.54 1.52
CA MET A 62 -7.54 -7.70 0.61
C MET A 62 -7.11 -6.23 0.75
N ILE A 63 -6.65 -5.63 -0.35
CA ILE A 63 -6.20 -4.24 -0.41
C ILE A 63 -7.21 -3.42 -1.21
N ILE A 64 -7.73 -2.34 -0.63
CA ILE A 64 -8.70 -1.44 -1.26
C ILE A 64 -8.14 -0.01 -1.31
N PRO A 65 -7.49 0.40 -2.42
CA PRO A 65 -6.97 1.76 -2.57
C PRO A 65 -8.08 2.77 -2.88
N ILE A 66 -8.13 3.85 -2.10
CA ILE A 66 -9.09 4.96 -2.28
C ILE A 66 -8.29 6.22 -2.66
N ILE A 67 -8.74 6.91 -3.70
CA ILE A 67 -8.23 8.23 -4.11
C ILE A 67 -9.43 9.16 -4.11
N VAL A 68 -9.30 10.30 -3.45
CA VAL A 68 -10.33 11.34 -3.35
C VAL A 68 -9.80 12.60 -4.02
N GLU A 69 -10.64 13.26 -4.82
CA GLU A 69 -10.35 14.60 -5.32
C GLU A 69 -10.74 15.63 -4.27
N VAL A 70 -9.89 16.65 -4.10
CA VAL A 70 -10.12 17.81 -3.23
C VAL A 70 -10.19 19.08 -4.06
#